data_AF-F0YG27-F1
#
_entry.id   AF-F0YG27-F1
#
_cell.length_a   1.000
_cell.length_b   1.000
_cell.length_c   1.000
_cell.angle_alpha   90.00
_cell.angle_beta   90.00
_cell.angle_gamma   90.00
#
_symmetry.space_group_name_H-M   'P 1'
#
loop_
_entity.id
_entity.type
_entity.pdbx_description
1 polymer ?
#
loop_
_entity_poly.entity_id
_entity_poly.type
_entity_poly.pdbx_seq_one_letter_code
_entity_poly.pdbx_strand_id
1 'polypeptide(L)'
;MALPAALILLSLPCASFGPAAQRRRAVRRRASPVVAPEPSEAESRFGRQSYWDGVYADEAAFSWYCNWADVEPLWLELVPDRAARVLVPGVGNDDAAVGLVDAGFTSVAASDYAPEGVARARARLGDERADRVDLRVADARSLPYGDDAFDAVFEKGTLDAVFLSGGRDKALAYDQLRLCAAELARTVRRGGVVLSLSAPATEPIDRAFRECRSDGGGRCWKQLIDGDSFVTDDGFASINVDATILAWERLQPRRAMLRATAALLLAGASARGIDPQYAENLTLYHVNPLHEGVIPSDMDTSDLNGDIFFDLKSAVTPVECASGRGWSGDCENGEVVDGDLVISKLVVEVDSRFGEYGMCNICVNGTDPLSRLPCATGEYICACPKYDRFRRRPVFEVCEGPAVGRENISQTFGRYGDCTWDKYVEEPWGCWSGNVWKKTGGEWYSTFKGARCGDGDGACTWRVAEVVKVVNKTCSDDSVFSNIEAHDAVGCFDGCGGKGAARNVSSACWVGCFYRTILGADGMMPTGADFATTGVSLDDLVEAWDAPFNSDDAAKGGCPAIPVA
;
A
#
# COMPACT_ATOMS: atom_id res chain seq x y z
N MET A 1 -4.81 -42.67 48.68
CA MET A 1 -5.28 -42.02 49.91
C MET A 1 -4.30 -40.92 50.26
N ALA A 2 -4.80 -39.68 50.35
CA ALA A 2 -4.21 -38.47 50.95
C ALA A 2 -2.78 -38.03 50.54
N LEU A 3 -2.72 -36.88 49.84
CA LEU A 3 -1.65 -35.88 49.96
C LEU A 3 -1.69 -35.21 51.34
N PRO A 4 -0.57 -34.60 51.80
CA PRO A 4 -0.47 -33.12 51.77
C PRO A 4 0.93 -32.63 51.30
N ALA A 5 1.06 -31.53 50.55
CA ALA A 5 1.06 -30.11 50.96
C ALA A 5 2.24 -29.73 51.90
N ALA A 6 2.96 -28.62 51.80
CA ALA A 6 3.23 -27.60 50.79
C ALA A 6 4.29 -26.63 51.39
N LEU A 7 4.83 -25.74 50.56
CA LEU A 7 5.35 -24.38 50.90
C LEU A 7 6.77 -24.19 51.48
N ILE A 8 7.56 -23.44 50.68
CA ILE A 8 8.26 -22.15 50.99
C ILE A 8 9.75 -22.15 51.38
N LEU A 9 10.53 -21.69 50.37
CA LEU A 9 11.52 -20.59 50.35
C LEU A 9 12.39 -20.34 51.59
N LEU A 10 13.71 -20.32 51.36
CA LEU A 10 14.64 -19.38 51.97
C LEU A 10 15.80 -19.10 51.00
N SER A 11 16.26 -17.85 51.06
CA SER A 11 17.03 -17.10 50.07
C SER A 11 18.51 -16.96 50.46
N LEU A 12 19.30 -16.39 49.53
CA LEU A 12 20.61 -15.71 49.67
C LEU A 12 21.89 -16.58 49.54
N PRO A 13 23.07 -16.02 49.20
CA PRO A 13 23.38 -14.78 48.46
C PRO A 13 24.51 -14.93 47.39
N CYS A 14 24.67 -13.88 46.58
CA CYS A 14 25.80 -13.62 45.69
C CYS A 14 27.16 -13.58 46.42
N ALA A 15 28.19 -14.13 45.77
CA ALA A 15 29.59 -13.75 45.96
C ALA A 15 30.22 -13.51 44.58
N SER A 16 30.81 -12.34 44.42
CA SER A 16 31.45 -11.80 43.23
C SER A 16 32.95 -12.11 43.23
N PHE A 17 33.49 -12.58 42.10
CA PHE A 17 34.90 -12.42 41.73
C PHE A 17 35.03 -12.27 40.20
N GLY A 18 35.78 -11.26 39.78
CA GLY A 18 35.92 -10.81 38.40
C GLY A 18 36.90 -11.63 37.53
N PRO A 19 37.45 -11.04 36.45
CA PRO A 19 37.14 -11.47 35.09
C PRO A 19 38.28 -12.25 34.43
N ALA A 20 37.95 -13.28 33.66
CA ALA A 20 38.84 -13.88 32.67
C ALA A 20 38.07 -14.16 31.37
N ALA A 21 38.50 -13.51 30.30
CA ALA A 21 37.90 -13.59 28.98
C ALA A 21 38.03 -15.01 28.39
N GLN A 22 36.90 -15.66 28.15
CA GLN A 22 36.78 -16.69 27.12
C GLN A 22 35.74 -16.23 26.10
N ARG A 23 36.22 -15.84 24.92
CA ARG A 23 35.39 -15.63 23.74
C ARG A 23 34.77 -16.97 23.34
N ARG A 24 33.57 -17.27 23.84
CA ARG A 24 32.71 -18.28 23.24
C ARG A 24 32.06 -17.65 22.01
N ARG A 25 32.54 -18.03 20.82
CA ARG A 25 31.77 -17.87 19.57
C ARG A 25 30.47 -18.65 19.78
N ALA A 26 29.37 -17.94 20.00
CA ALA A 26 28.04 -18.52 19.90
C ALA A 26 27.82 -18.88 18.42
N VAL A 27 28.07 -20.14 18.07
CA VAL A 27 27.51 -20.72 16.85
C VAL A 27 26.01 -20.76 17.08
N ARG A 28 25.28 -19.77 16.54
CA ARG A 28 23.83 -19.86 16.39
C ARG A 28 23.56 -21.07 15.51
N ARG A 29 23.12 -22.19 16.12
CA ARG A 29 22.44 -23.25 15.37
C ARG A 29 21.22 -22.61 14.72
N ARG A 30 21.18 -22.56 13.38
CA ARG A 30 19.94 -22.29 12.63
C ARG A 30 18.92 -23.32 13.12
N ALA A 31 17.79 -22.87 13.62
CA ALA A 31 16.64 -23.75 13.78
C ALA A 31 16.29 -24.29 12.38
N SER A 32 16.12 -25.60 12.24
CA SER A 32 15.50 -26.14 11.03
C SER A 32 14.13 -25.50 10.86
N PRO A 33 13.74 -25.08 9.64
CA PRO A 33 12.41 -24.54 9.44
C PRO A 33 11.40 -25.62 9.80
N VAL A 34 10.47 -25.29 10.69
CA VAL A 34 9.29 -26.12 10.93
C VAL A 34 8.51 -26.07 9.62
N VAL A 35 8.54 -27.15 8.85
CA VAL A 35 7.74 -27.28 7.62
C VAL A 35 6.28 -27.18 8.06
N ALA A 36 5.59 -26.12 7.62
CA ALA A 36 4.17 -25.97 7.89
C ALA A 36 3.43 -27.19 7.31
N PRO A 37 2.42 -27.74 8.01
CA PRO A 37 1.67 -28.87 7.48
C PRO A 37 1.01 -28.48 6.13
N GLU A 38 1.08 -29.37 5.15
CA GLU A 38 0.47 -29.14 3.84
C GLU A 38 -1.06 -28.94 3.96
N PRO A 39 -1.67 -28.06 3.15
CA PRO A 39 -3.12 -27.97 3.07
C PRO A 39 -3.70 -29.30 2.56
N SER A 40 -4.95 -29.62 2.90
CA SER A 40 -5.61 -30.82 2.35
C SER A 40 -5.78 -30.70 0.83
N GLU A 41 -5.88 -31.82 0.09
CA GLU A 41 -6.08 -31.80 -1.37
C GLU A 41 -7.35 -31.03 -1.78
N ALA A 42 -8.38 -31.07 -0.92
CA ALA A 42 -9.62 -30.31 -1.10
C ALA A 42 -9.44 -28.79 -0.92
N GLU A 43 -8.39 -28.37 -0.22
CA GLU A 43 -8.09 -26.96 0.04
C GLU A 43 -7.13 -26.37 -0.99
N SER A 44 -6.14 -27.16 -1.43
CA SER A 44 -5.21 -26.75 -2.46
C SER A 44 -4.44 -27.94 -3.00
N ARG A 45 -4.43 -28.11 -4.33
CA ARG A 45 -3.59 -29.09 -5.01
C ARG A 45 -2.18 -28.52 -5.22
N PHE A 46 -2.09 -27.33 -5.81
CA PHE A 46 -0.82 -26.68 -6.16
C PHE A 46 0.01 -26.21 -4.94
N GLY A 47 -0.59 -26.12 -3.75
CA GLY A 47 0.10 -25.78 -2.51
C GLY A 47 0.80 -26.96 -1.82
N ARG A 48 0.79 -28.16 -2.40
CA ARG A 48 1.27 -29.41 -1.79
C ARG A 48 2.47 -29.97 -2.55
N GLN A 49 3.56 -30.26 -1.87
CA GLN A 49 4.73 -30.94 -2.46
C GLN A 49 4.32 -32.29 -3.05
N SER A 50 3.48 -33.04 -2.32
CA SER A 50 2.96 -34.34 -2.77
C SER A 50 2.24 -34.31 -4.12
N TYR A 51 1.63 -33.17 -4.49
CA TYR A 51 1.02 -32.99 -5.81
C TYR A 51 2.09 -32.85 -6.90
N TRP A 52 3.11 -32.02 -6.66
CA TRP A 52 4.20 -31.77 -7.61
C TRP A 52 5.10 -32.99 -7.80
N ASP A 53 5.36 -33.78 -6.75
CA ASP A 53 6.06 -35.07 -6.88
C ASP A 53 5.36 -35.98 -7.90
N GLY A 54 4.02 -35.97 -7.92
CA GLY A 54 3.21 -36.70 -8.89
C GLY A 54 3.25 -36.10 -10.30
N VAL A 55 3.28 -34.77 -10.43
CA VAL A 55 3.41 -34.09 -11.72
C VAL A 55 4.78 -34.37 -12.34
N TYR A 56 5.85 -34.28 -11.56
CA TYR A 56 7.23 -34.51 -12.01
C TYR A 56 7.54 -35.99 -12.27
N ALA A 57 6.65 -36.91 -11.93
CA ALA A 57 6.76 -38.30 -12.37
C ALA A 57 6.62 -38.44 -13.90
N ASP A 58 5.93 -37.51 -14.56
CA ASP A 58 5.90 -37.40 -16.03
C ASP A 58 7.19 -36.73 -16.56
N GLU A 59 7.65 -37.12 -17.74
CA GLU A 59 8.87 -36.60 -18.37
C GLU A 59 8.61 -35.40 -19.28
N ALA A 60 7.36 -35.12 -19.65
CA ALA A 60 7.01 -34.03 -20.54
C ALA A 60 7.41 -32.66 -19.96
N ALA A 61 7.79 -31.72 -20.83
CA ALA A 61 8.05 -30.33 -20.43
C ALA A 61 6.72 -29.68 -20.17
N PHE A 62 6.66 -28.86 -19.15
CA PHE A 62 5.50 -28.02 -18.91
C PHE A 62 5.95 -26.65 -18.44
N SER A 63 5.43 -25.63 -19.11
CA SER A 63 5.69 -24.25 -18.78
C SER A 63 4.40 -23.56 -18.39
N TRP A 64 4.32 -23.14 -17.13
CA TRP A 64 3.23 -22.30 -16.67
C TRP A 64 3.30 -20.93 -17.37
N TYR A 65 2.14 -20.43 -17.81
CA TYR A 65 1.87 -19.11 -18.37
C TYR A 65 2.47 -18.77 -19.74
N CYS A 66 3.74 -19.11 -19.98
CA CYS A 66 4.40 -18.89 -21.26
C CYS A 66 5.67 -19.74 -21.37
N ASN A 67 6.19 -19.88 -22.59
CA ASN A 67 7.52 -20.46 -22.80
C ASN A 67 8.60 -19.39 -22.58
N TRP A 68 9.85 -19.83 -22.44
CA TRP A 68 11.00 -18.92 -22.31
C TRP A 68 11.07 -17.88 -23.44
N ALA A 69 10.88 -18.31 -24.69
CA ALA A 69 10.98 -17.44 -25.87
C ALA A 69 9.98 -16.26 -25.85
N ASP A 70 8.85 -16.41 -25.16
CA ASP A 70 7.82 -15.38 -25.07
C ASP A 70 8.21 -14.24 -24.12
N VAL A 71 9.14 -14.48 -23.20
CA VAL A 71 9.58 -13.52 -22.16
C VAL A 71 11.06 -13.19 -22.24
N GLU A 72 11.84 -13.95 -23.01
CA GLU A 72 13.27 -13.74 -23.20
C GLU A 72 13.62 -12.29 -23.58
N PRO A 73 12.96 -11.63 -24.55
CA PRO A 73 13.30 -10.25 -24.90
C PRO A 73 13.18 -9.28 -23.71
N LEU A 74 12.12 -9.40 -22.90
CA LEU A 74 11.96 -8.61 -21.68
C LEU A 74 13.05 -8.92 -20.66
N TRP A 75 13.34 -10.20 -20.45
CA TRP A 75 14.39 -10.61 -19.53
C TRP A 75 15.75 -10.04 -19.92
N LEU A 76 16.07 -10.03 -21.22
CA LEU A 76 17.33 -9.51 -21.75
C LEU A 76 17.44 -7.99 -21.61
N GLU A 77 16.32 -7.26 -21.61
CA GLU A 77 16.28 -5.83 -21.32
C GLU A 77 16.51 -5.54 -19.82
N LEU A 78 15.84 -6.30 -18.94
CA LEU A 78 16.00 -6.17 -17.49
C LEU A 78 17.38 -6.63 -17.00
N VAL A 79 17.97 -7.64 -17.65
CA VAL A 79 19.23 -8.27 -17.27
C VAL A 79 20.16 -8.42 -18.49
N PRO A 80 20.74 -7.31 -18.98
CA PRO A 80 21.56 -7.34 -20.19
C PRO A 80 22.94 -7.98 -19.99
N ASP A 81 23.45 -8.05 -18.75
CA ASP A 81 24.75 -8.65 -18.44
C ASP A 81 24.66 -10.18 -18.31
N ARG A 82 25.26 -10.91 -19.26
CA ARG A 82 25.31 -12.38 -19.25
C ARG A 82 26.21 -12.98 -18.16
N ALA A 83 27.03 -12.15 -17.50
CA ALA A 83 27.78 -12.55 -16.31
C ALA A 83 26.94 -12.45 -15.02
N ALA A 84 25.72 -11.92 -15.08
CA ALA A 84 24.83 -11.83 -13.93
C ALA A 84 24.56 -13.21 -13.30
N ARG A 85 24.55 -13.26 -11.97
CA ARG A 85 24.20 -14.45 -11.20
C ARG A 85 22.67 -14.53 -11.12
N VAL A 86 22.08 -15.50 -11.80
CA VAL A 86 20.63 -15.64 -11.91
C VAL A 86 20.14 -16.80 -11.06
N LEU A 87 19.03 -16.60 -10.34
CA LEU A 87 18.32 -17.67 -9.62
C LEU A 87 16.96 -17.94 -10.27
N VAL A 88 16.63 -19.23 -10.44
CA VAL A 88 15.30 -19.71 -10.84
C VAL A 88 14.70 -20.58 -9.71
N PRO A 89 13.91 -20.00 -8.79
CA PRO A 89 13.21 -20.78 -7.77
C PRO A 89 11.97 -21.46 -8.38
N GLY A 90 11.65 -22.66 -7.89
CA GLY A 90 10.58 -23.52 -8.42
C GLY A 90 10.76 -23.88 -9.89
N VAL A 91 11.98 -24.29 -10.28
CA VAL A 91 12.32 -24.57 -11.68
C VAL A 91 11.52 -25.73 -12.30
N GLY A 92 11.09 -26.71 -11.49
CA GLY A 92 10.33 -27.87 -11.94
C GLY A 92 10.87 -28.53 -13.21
N ASN A 93 9.97 -28.79 -14.16
CA ASN A 93 10.25 -29.29 -15.51
C ASN A 93 10.17 -28.21 -16.59
N ASP A 94 10.32 -26.94 -16.22
CA ASP A 94 10.30 -25.78 -17.11
C ASP A 94 11.66 -25.57 -17.82
N ASP A 95 11.63 -25.05 -19.04
CA ASP A 95 12.83 -24.81 -19.85
C ASP A 95 13.51 -23.45 -19.54
N ALA A 96 13.05 -22.64 -18.57
CA ALA A 96 13.65 -21.34 -18.25
C ALA A 96 15.14 -21.43 -17.90
N ALA A 97 15.56 -22.44 -17.13
CA ALA A 97 16.97 -22.64 -16.84
C ALA A 97 17.78 -23.03 -18.09
N VAL A 98 17.18 -23.76 -19.03
CA VAL A 98 17.78 -24.09 -20.33
C VAL A 98 17.92 -22.83 -21.18
N GLY A 99 16.84 -22.05 -21.28
CA GLY A 99 16.79 -20.79 -22.02
C GLY A 99 17.81 -19.77 -21.53
N LEU A 100 17.99 -19.63 -20.20
CA LEU A 100 19.03 -18.79 -19.63
C LEU A 100 20.44 -19.22 -20.05
N VAL A 101 20.74 -20.52 -19.99
CA VAL A 101 22.05 -21.06 -20.41
C VAL A 101 22.26 -20.84 -21.91
N ASP A 102 21.25 -21.09 -22.73
CA ASP A 102 21.31 -20.96 -24.18
C ASP A 102 21.42 -19.47 -24.61
N ALA A 103 20.82 -18.55 -23.84
CA ALA A 103 20.97 -17.10 -23.98
C ALA A 103 22.36 -16.57 -23.53
N GLY A 104 23.22 -17.46 -23.02
CA GLY A 104 24.62 -17.18 -22.69
C GLY A 104 24.88 -16.83 -21.23
N PHE A 105 23.91 -16.96 -20.32
CA PHE A 105 24.15 -16.73 -18.90
C PHE A 105 25.06 -17.81 -18.32
N THR A 106 26.19 -17.40 -17.72
CA THR A 106 27.22 -18.34 -17.25
C THR A 106 27.11 -18.71 -15.78
N SER A 107 26.25 -18.04 -15.02
CA SER A 107 26.08 -18.25 -13.58
C SER A 107 24.61 -18.41 -13.22
N VAL A 108 24.05 -19.57 -13.53
CA VAL A 108 22.65 -19.91 -13.25
C VAL A 108 22.58 -20.85 -12.04
N ALA A 109 21.73 -20.51 -11.08
CA ALA A 109 21.28 -21.40 -10.03
C ALA A 109 19.79 -21.67 -10.21
N ALA A 110 19.35 -22.88 -9.92
CA ALA A 110 17.94 -23.22 -9.95
C ALA A 110 17.60 -24.16 -8.81
N SER A 111 16.40 -24.02 -8.26
CA SER A 111 15.97 -24.83 -7.15
C SER A 111 14.50 -25.19 -7.24
N ASP A 112 14.15 -26.34 -6.71
CA ASP A 112 12.76 -26.75 -6.50
C ASP A 112 12.68 -27.41 -5.13
N TYR A 113 11.55 -27.25 -4.43
CA TYR A 113 11.36 -27.89 -3.14
C TYR A 113 11.12 -29.40 -3.28
N ALA A 114 10.60 -29.85 -4.42
CA ALA A 114 10.47 -31.25 -4.79
C ALA A 114 11.80 -31.77 -5.38
N PRO A 115 12.39 -32.85 -4.82
CA PRO A 115 13.59 -33.48 -5.37
C PRO A 115 13.44 -33.88 -6.85
N GLU A 116 12.27 -34.37 -7.23
CA GLU A 116 11.91 -34.79 -8.58
C GLU A 116 11.91 -33.62 -9.55
N GLY A 117 11.49 -32.42 -9.12
CA GLY A 117 11.56 -31.20 -9.93
C GLY A 117 13.01 -30.86 -10.29
N VAL A 118 13.92 -30.92 -9.32
CA VAL A 118 15.36 -30.70 -9.55
C VAL A 118 15.95 -31.76 -10.50
N ALA A 119 15.51 -33.01 -10.39
CA ALA A 119 15.91 -34.08 -11.31
C ALA A 119 15.42 -33.82 -12.74
N ARG A 120 14.20 -33.29 -12.91
CA ARG A 120 13.67 -32.89 -14.23
C ARG A 120 14.43 -31.71 -14.82
N ALA A 121 14.74 -30.68 -14.04
CA ALA A 121 15.60 -29.59 -14.49
C ALA A 121 16.98 -30.09 -14.96
N ARG A 122 17.61 -31.02 -14.23
CA ARG A 122 18.87 -31.66 -14.65
C ARG A 122 18.71 -32.38 -15.99
N ALA A 123 17.65 -33.17 -16.16
CA ALA A 123 17.39 -33.89 -17.40
C ALA A 123 17.17 -32.94 -18.59
N ARG A 124 16.47 -31.82 -18.38
CA ARG A 124 16.21 -30.78 -19.39
C ARG A 124 17.49 -30.08 -19.85
N LEU A 125 18.34 -29.73 -18.90
CA LEU A 125 19.66 -29.17 -19.19
C LEU A 125 20.55 -30.18 -19.92
N GLY A 126 20.45 -31.47 -19.58
CA GLY A 126 21.39 -32.49 -19.98
C GLY A 126 22.71 -32.38 -19.20
N ASP A 127 23.43 -33.48 -19.05
CA ASP A 127 24.53 -33.60 -18.08
C ASP A 127 25.58 -32.48 -18.19
N GLU A 128 26.01 -32.12 -19.42
CA GLU A 128 27.04 -31.10 -19.62
C GLU A 128 26.60 -29.69 -19.15
N ARG A 129 25.36 -29.29 -19.45
CA ARG A 129 24.84 -27.99 -18.99
C ARG A 129 24.48 -28.04 -17.52
N ALA A 130 23.91 -29.15 -17.05
CA ALA A 130 23.49 -29.31 -15.66
C ALA A 130 24.66 -29.21 -14.67
N ASP A 131 25.86 -29.67 -15.05
CA ASP A 131 27.05 -29.56 -14.21
C ASP A 131 27.59 -28.12 -14.10
N ARG A 132 27.11 -27.20 -14.96
CA ARG A 132 27.39 -25.75 -14.90
C ARG A 132 26.31 -24.96 -14.16
N VAL A 133 25.18 -25.57 -13.83
CA VAL A 133 24.06 -24.94 -13.12
C VAL A 133 24.04 -25.41 -11.66
N ASP A 134 23.94 -24.47 -10.71
CA ASP A 134 23.80 -24.83 -9.29
C ASP A 134 22.36 -25.29 -9.00
N LEU A 135 22.14 -26.60 -9.13
CA LEU A 135 20.84 -27.25 -8.90
C LEU A 135 20.68 -27.69 -7.44
N ARG A 136 19.65 -27.20 -6.74
CA ARG A 136 19.41 -27.48 -5.32
C ARG A 136 17.97 -27.86 -5.02
N VAL A 137 17.78 -28.86 -4.16
CA VAL A 137 16.47 -29.09 -3.52
C VAL A 137 16.30 -28.05 -2.40
N ALA A 138 15.35 -27.14 -2.55
CA ALA A 138 15.14 -26.05 -1.60
C ALA A 138 13.73 -25.44 -1.68
N ASP A 139 13.21 -25.08 -0.51
CA ASP A 139 11.99 -24.29 -0.39
C ASP A 139 12.28 -22.81 -0.68
N ALA A 140 11.48 -22.16 -1.54
CA ALA A 140 11.64 -20.74 -1.89
C ALA A 140 11.50 -19.80 -0.67
N ARG A 141 10.84 -20.25 0.40
CA ARG A 141 10.72 -19.53 1.68
C ARG A 141 12.00 -19.62 2.53
N SER A 142 12.93 -20.52 2.19
CA SER A 142 14.21 -20.69 2.89
C SER A 142 15.28 -21.24 1.95
N LEU A 143 15.89 -20.35 1.19
CA LEU A 143 16.87 -20.67 0.15
C LEU A 143 18.26 -20.94 0.74
N PRO A 144 19.00 -21.95 0.25
CA PRO A 144 20.30 -22.37 0.78
C PRO A 144 21.46 -21.51 0.29
N TYR A 145 21.20 -20.24 -0.05
CA TYR A 145 22.18 -19.30 -0.58
C TYR A 145 22.54 -18.23 0.44
N GLY A 146 23.74 -17.65 0.30
CA GLY A 146 24.19 -16.52 1.11
C GLY A 146 23.36 -15.26 0.84
N ASP A 147 23.58 -14.24 1.66
CA ASP A 147 23.00 -12.92 1.42
C ASP A 147 23.66 -12.29 0.17
N ASP A 148 22.91 -11.50 -0.61
CA ASP A 148 23.40 -10.83 -1.83
C ASP A 148 24.05 -11.77 -2.89
N ALA A 149 23.65 -13.04 -2.90
CA ALA A 149 24.17 -14.09 -3.76
C ALA A 149 23.81 -13.95 -5.25
N PHE A 150 22.70 -13.26 -5.59
CA PHE A 150 22.20 -13.16 -6.95
C PHE A 150 22.05 -11.72 -7.43
N ASP A 151 22.21 -11.50 -8.72
CA ASP A 151 21.99 -10.22 -9.40
C ASP A 151 20.58 -10.13 -9.96
N ALA A 152 19.99 -11.27 -10.33
CA ALA A 152 18.62 -11.35 -10.81
C ALA A 152 17.92 -12.65 -10.38
N VAL A 153 16.59 -12.62 -10.32
CA VAL A 153 15.73 -13.79 -10.12
C VAL A 153 14.70 -13.83 -11.24
N PHE A 154 14.58 -14.99 -11.88
CA PHE A 154 13.47 -15.29 -12.78
C PHE A 154 12.54 -16.27 -12.08
N GLU A 155 11.35 -15.82 -11.71
CA GLU A 155 10.35 -16.61 -11.01
C GLU A 155 9.08 -16.70 -11.87
N LYS A 156 8.49 -17.90 -11.95
CA LYS A 156 7.29 -18.15 -12.76
C LYS A 156 6.43 -19.21 -12.08
N GLY A 157 5.23 -18.81 -11.61
CA GLY A 157 4.24 -19.70 -10.98
C GLY A 157 4.61 -20.31 -9.63
N THR A 158 5.82 -20.07 -9.13
CA THR A 158 6.29 -20.57 -7.84
C THR A 158 5.64 -19.80 -6.70
N LEU A 159 5.53 -18.48 -6.82
CA LEU A 159 4.87 -17.65 -5.81
C LEU A 159 3.36 -17.94 -5.75
N ASP A 160 2.73 -18.30 -6.85
CA ASP A 160 1.34 -18.80 -6.87
C ASP A 160 1.20 -20.09 -6.06
N ALA A 161 2.09 -21.07 -6.27
CA ALA A 161 2.11 -22.31 -5.50
C ALA A 161 2.35 -22.04 -4.00
N VAL A 162 3.23 -21.08 -3.66
CA VAL A 162 3.49 -20.65 -2.29
C VAL A 162 2.25 -20.02 -1.66
N PHE A 163 1.55 -19.12 -2.36
CA PHE A 163 0.30 -18.54 -1.87
C PHE A 163 -0.75 -19.62 -1.62
N LEU A 164 -0.93 -20.53 -2.60
CA LEU A 164 -1.86 -21.64 -2.52
C LEU A 164 -1.50 -22.66 -1.42
N SER A 165 -0.27 -22.65 -0.88
CA SER A 165 0.10 -23.48 0.27
C SER A 165 -0.58 -23.07 1.58
N GLY A 166 -1.17 -21.86 1.65
CA GLY A 166 -2.04 -21.47 2.76
C GLY A 166 -3.43 -22.11 2.77
N GLY A 167 -3.81 -22.81 1.68
CA GLY A 167 -5.13 -23.42 1.54
C GLY A 167 -6.25 -22.36 1.65
N ARG A 168 -7.26 -22.62 2.49
CA ARG A 168 -8.35 -21.66 2.76
C ARG A 168 -8.00 -20.58 3.79
N ASP A 169 -6.86 -20.70 4.47
CA ASP A 169 -6.41 -19.70 5.43
C ASP A 169 -5.69 -18.57 4.69
N LYS A 170 -6.43 -17.49 4.42
CA LYS A 170 -5.89 -16.31 3.74
C LYS A 170 -4.72 -15.69 4.51
N ALA A 171 -4.78 -15.63 5.84
CA ALA A 171 -3.70 -15.02 6.63
C ALA A 171 -2.41 -15.83 6.49
N LEU A 172 -2.53 -17.16 6.56
CA LEU A 172 -1.41 -18.06 6.29
C LEU A 172 -0.86 -17.86 4.87
N ALA A 173 -1.72 -17.82 3.84
CA ALA A 173 -1.30 -17.62 2.45
C ALA A 173 -0.46 -16.34 2.26
N TYR A 174 -0.90 -15.22 2.84
CA TYR A 174 -0.14 -13.96 2.84
C TYR A 174 1.18 -14.08 3.61
N ASP A 175 1.20 -14.77 4.76
CA ASP A 175 2.43 -14.97 5.52
C ASP A 175 3.46 -15.84 4.77
N GLN A 176 3.01 -16.83 4.00
CA GLN A 176 3.89 -17.63 3.14
C GLN A 176 4.57 -16.78 2.06
N LEU A 177 3.81 -15.89 1.39
CA LEU A 177 4.36 -14.95 0.42
C LEU A 177 5.35 -13.97 1.06
N ARG A 178 5.04 -13.45 2.25
CA ARG A 178 5.94 -12.57 3.01
C ARG A 178 7.28 -13.24 3.33
N LEU A 179 7.28 -14.54 3.62
CA LEU A 179 8.51 -15.30 3.85
C LEU A 179 9.34 -15.40 2.56
N CYS A 180 8.70 -15.72 1.43
CA CYS A 180 9.37 -15.74 0.12
C CYS A 180 9.94 -14.36 -0.25
N ALA A 181 9.14 -13.30 -0.18
CA ALA A 181 9.59 -11.95 -0.52
C ALA A 181 10.78 -11.52 0.37
N ALA A 182 10.77 -11.86 1.66
CA ALA A 182 11.89 -11.58 2.57
C ALA A 182 13.15 -12.41 2.26
N GLU A 183 12.98 -13.65 1.80
CA GLU A 183 14.08 -14.56 1.46
C GLU A 183 14.71 -14.23 0.10
N LEU A 184 13.90 -13.85 -0.89
CA LEU A 184 14.37 -13.24 -2.13
C LEU A 184 15.09 -11.93 -1.84
N ALA A 185 14.55 -11.09 -0.94
CA ALA A 185 15.20 -9.85 -0.57
C ALA A 185 16.49 -10.08 0.21
N ARG A 186 16.68 -11.24 0.83
CA ARG A 186 17.95 -11.62 1.47
C ARG A 186 18.99 -12.04 0.44
N THR A 187 18.58 -12.83 -0.55
CA THR A 187 19.48 -13.50 -1.50
C THR A 187 19.83 -12.66 -2.74
N VAL A 188 18.97 -11.74 -3.16
CA VAL A 188 19.23 -10.83 -4.29
C VAL A 188 20.05 -9.65 -3.83
N ARG A 189 21.16 -9.28 -4.47
CA ARG A 189 21.94 -8.10 -4.10
C ARG A 189 21.11 -6.83 -4.27
N ARG A 190 21.60 -5.75 -3.67
CA ARG A 190 20.99 -4.43 -3.89
C ARG A 190 21.21 -3.96 -5.33
N GLY A 191 20.21 -3.31 -5.90
CA GLY A 191 20.08 -3.03 -7.33
C GLY A 191 19.96 -4.30 -8.19
N GLY A 192 19.66 -5.44 -7.59
CA GLY A 192 19.34 -6.68 -8.30
C GLY A 192 17.84 -6.78 -8.53
N VAL A 193 17.43 -7.51 -9.57
CA VAL A 193 16.05 -7.53 -10.04
C VAL A 193 15.36 -8.87 -9.81
N VAL A 194 14.04 -8.86 -9.63
CA VAL A 194 13.19 -10.04 -9.64
C VAL A 194 12.16 -9.82 -10.72
N LEU A 195 12.08 -10.74 -11.69
CA LEU A 195 10.96 -10.86 -12.62
C LEU A 195 10.08 -12.02 -12.14
N SER A 196 8.79 -11.77 -12.00
CA SER A 196 7.77 -12.73 -11.56
C SER A 196 6.64 -12.79 -12.57
N LEU A 197 6.23 -14.00 -12.94
CA LEU A 197 5.06 -14.24 -13.77
C LEU A 197 4.03 -15.01 -12.94
N SER A 198 2.88 -14.40 -12.73
CA SER A 198 1.81 -14.88 -11.84
C SER A 198 0.44 -14.60 -12.43
N ALA A 199 -0.55 -15.45 -12.11
CA ALA A 199 -1.94 -15.19 -12.47
C ALA A 199 -2.90 -15.26 -11.25
N PRO A 200 -2.97 -16.36 -10.48
CA PRO A 200 -3.94 -16.47 -9.39
C PRO A 200 -3.57 -15.69 -8.13
N ALA A 201 -2.32 -15.29 -7.92
CA ALA A 201 -1.87 -14.59 -6.72
C ALA A 201 -1.19 -13.24 -6.99
N THR A 202 -1.45 -12.61 -8.15
CA THR A 202 -0.81 -11.36 -8.59
C THR A 202 -0.86 -10.25 -7.54
N GLU A 203 -2.05 -9.87 -7.08
CA GLU A 203 -2.21 -8.81 -6.06
C GLU A 203 -1.56 -9.19 -4.71
N PRO A 204 -1.77 -10.41 -4.16
CA PRO A 204 -1.05 -10.85 -2.96
C PRO A 204 0.48 -10.82 -3.08
N ILE A 205 1.02 -11.19 -4.24
CA ILE A 205 2.46 -11.19 -4.52
C ILE A 205 2.97 -9.75 -4.55
N ASP A 206 2.34 -8.87 -5.32
CA ASP A 206 2.72 -7.46 -5.39
C ASP A 206 2.73 -6.80 -4.01
N ARG A 207 1.69 -7.07 -3.21
CA ARG A 207 1.64 -6.62 -1.81
C ARG A 207 2.83 -7.13 -0.99
N ALA A 208 3.19 -8.41 -1.11
CA ALA A 208 4.30 -8.98 -0.34
C ALA A 208 5.65 -8.34 -0.68
N PHE A 209 5.84 -7.87 -1.92
CA PHE A 209 7.04 -7.14 -2.34
C PHE A 209 6.98 -5.65 -1.96
N ARG A 210 5.80 -5.03 -1.90
CA ARG A 210 5.61 -3.63 -1.46
C ARG A 210 5.79 -3.43 0.06
N GLU A 211 5.59 -4.47 0.86
CA GLU A 211 5.75 -4.41 2.33
C GLU A 211 7.23 -4.23 2.76
N CYS A 212 7.70 -2.98 2.78
CA CYS A 212 8.97 -2.58 3.37
C CYS A 212 8.99 -2.83 4.89
N ARG A 213 9.79 -3.79 5.36
CA ARG A 213 9.96 -4.02 6.80
C ARG A 213 10.87 -2.95 7.42
N SER A 214 10.37 -2.27 8.43
CA SER A 214 11.03 -1.24 9.25
C SER A 214 12.13 -1.78 10.19
N ASP A 215 12.51 -3.06 10.08
CA ASP A 215 13.47 -3.73 10.98
C ASP A 215 14.96 -3.46 10.67
N GLY A 216 15.25 -2.44 9.83
CA GLY A 216 16.63 -1.97 9.59
C GLY A 216 17.47 -2.85 8.65
N GLY A 217 16.88 -3.84 7.97
CA GLY A 217 17.60 -4.79 7.11
C GLY A 217 17.92 -4.33 5.68
N GLY A 218 17.37 -3.22 5.18
CA GLY A 218 17.60 -2.77 3.79
C GLY A 218 17.15 -3.80 2.75
N ARG A 219 15.92 -4.31 2.91
CA ARG A 219 15.29 -5.37 2.10
C ARG A 219 13.94 -4.87 1.56
N CYS A 220 13.98 -3.72 0.90
CA CYS A 220 12.83 -3.12 0.23
C CYS A 220 12.93 -3.32 -1.28
N TRP A 221 11.78 -3.30 -1.95
CA TRP A 221 11.67 -3.46 -3.39
C TRP A 221 11.08 -2.20 -4.02
N LYS A 222 11.60 -1.80 -5.17
CA LYS A 222 11.02 -0.80 -6.07
C LYS A 222 10.36 -1.53 -7.22
N GLN A 223 9.07 -1.30 -7.45
CA GLN A 223 8.39 -1.87 -8.61
C GLN A 223 8.90 -1.24 -9.91
N LEU A 224 9.19 -2.10 -10.88
CA LEU A 224 9.61 -1.75 -12.23
C LEU A 224 8.50 -2.01 -13.24
N ILE A 225 7.75 -3.12 -13.07
CA ILE A 225 6.65 -3.56 -13.95
C ILE A 225 5.52 -4.10 -13.06
N ASP A 226 4.27 -3.79 -13.40
CA ASP A 226 3.07 -4.10 -12.61
C ASP A 226 1.86 -4.63 -13.42
N GLY A 227 2.04 -5.08 -14.66
CA GLY A 227 0.92 -5.34 -15.59
C GLY A 227 1.02 -6.59 -16.49
N ASP A 228 -0.06 -6.88 -17.21
CA ASP A 228 -0.27 -8.12 -18.00
C ASP A 228 0.39 -8.12 -19.39
N SER A 229 1.00 -7.01 -19.81
CA SER A 229 1.67 -6.91 -21.11
C SER A 229 2.93 -6.06 -21.00
N PHE A 230 3.89 -6.33 -21.88
CA PHE A 230 5.12 -5.55 -21.99
C PHE A 230 5.39 -5.20 -23.45
N VAL A 231 6.02 -4.04 -23.65
CA VAL A 231 6.64 -3.66 -24.92
C VAL A 231 8.08 -3.29 -24.57
N THR A 232 9.03 -4.03 -25.13
CA THR A 232 10.46 -3.73 -24.98
C THR A 232 10.84 -2.47 -25.74
N ASP A 233 12.00 -1.90 -25.44
CA ASP A 233 12.51 -0.67 -26.07
C ASP A 233 12.63 -0.77 -27.60
N ASP A 234 12.85 -1.97 -28.14
CA ASP A 234 12.92 -2.22 -29.59
C ASP A 234 11.55 -2.52 -30.24
N GLY A 235 10.48 -2.49 -29.44
CA GLY A 235 9.10 -2.68 -29.88
C GLY A 235 8.62 -4.13 -29.86
N PHE A 236 9.39 -5.10 -29.35
CA PHE A 236 8.89 -6.45 -29.15
C PHE A 236 7.85 -6.50 -28.02
N ALA A 237 6.72 -7.13 -28.29
CA ALA A 237 5.69 -7.47 -27.32
C ALA A 237 5.22 -8.90 -27.58
N SER A 238 4.94 -9.66 -26.52
CA SER A 238 4.37 -11.01 -26.64
C SER A 238 2.89 -11.00 -26.26
N ILE A 239 2.07 -11.67 -27.09
CA ILE A 239 0.66 -11.94 -26.80
C ILE A 239 0.43 -13.37 -26.28
N ASN A 240 1.51 -14.13 -26.07
CA ASN A 240 1.48 -15.53 -25.61
C ASN A 240 1.85 -15.65 -24.13
N VAL A 241 1.53 -14.63 -23.32
CA VAL A 241 1.78 -14.64 -21.87
C VAL A 241 0.44 -14.66 -21.16
N ASP A 242 0.07 -15.83 -20.63
CA ASP A 242 -1.18 -16.02 -19.87
C ASP A 242 -0.98 -15.72 -18.37
N ALA A 243 -0.30 -14.62 -18.05
CA ALA A 243 -0.02 -14.16 -16.69
C ALA A 243 0.26 -12.66 -16.61
N THR A 244 0.09 -12.10 -15.41
CA THR A 244 0.63 -10.80 -15.04
C THR A 244 2.14 -10.88 -14.92
N ILE A 245 2.82 -9.88 -15.49
CA ILE A 245 4.26 -9.74 -15.43
C ILE A 245 4.58 -8.67 -14.40
N LEU A 246 5.30 -9.07 -13.35
CA LEU A 246 5.70 -8.18 -12.28
C LEU A 246 7.23 -8.14 -12.21
N ALA A 247 7.80 -6.96 -12.05
CA ALA A 247 9.24 -6.84 -11.84
C ALA A 247 9.56 -5.87 -10.72
N TRP A 248 10.58 -6.19 -9.92
CA TRP A 248 11.06 -5.31 -8.86
C TRP A 248 12.59 -5.24 -8.82
N GLU A 249 13.11 -4.09 -8.42
CA GLU A 249 14.51 -3.88 -8.08
C GLU A 249 14.68 -3.84 -6.56
N ARG A 250 15.65 -4.58 -6.00
CA ARG A 250 15.98 -4.49 -4.58
C ARG A 250 16.66 -3.15 -4.28
N LEU A 251 16.07 -2.33 -3.42
CA LEU A 251 16.62 -1.03 -3.07
C LEU A 251 17.98 -1.11 -2.37
N GLN A 252 18.88 -0.19 -2.74
CA GLN A 252 20.05 0.14 -1.93
C GLN A 252 19.60 1.06 -0.77
N PRO A 253 19.78 0.72 0.52
CA PRO A 253 19.80 1.76 1.53
C PRO A 253 21.04 2.61 1.23
N ARG A 254 20.80 3.91 1.05
CA ARG A 254 21.82 4.88 0.67
C ARG A 254 23.02 4.76 1.60
N ARG A 255 24.16 4.27 1.07
CA ARG A 255 25.45 4.46 1.72
C ARG A 255 25.76 5.94 1.65
N ALA A 256 25.96 6.58 2.80
CA ALA A 256 26.60 7.88 2.88
C ALA A 256 27.89 7.83 2.03
N MET A 257 27.99 8.66 0.99
CA MET A 257 29.25 8.81 0.26
C MET A 257 30.27 9.42 1.25
N LEU A 258 31.17 8.59 1.77
CA LEU A 258 32.42 9.06 2.36
C LEU A 258 33.22 9.75 1.25
N ARG A 259 33.19 11.08 1.20
CA ARG A 259 34.34 11.82 0.66
C ARG A 259 35.44 11.80 1.71
N ALA A 260 36.54 11.13 1.38
CA ALA A 260 37.76 11.16 2.15
C ALA A 260 38.33 12.58 2.16
N THR A 261 38.15 13.28 3.27
CA THR A 261 39.11 14.29 3.75
C THR A 261 39.24 14.08 5.24
N ALA A 262 40.41 13.59 5.64
CA ALA A 262 40.81 13.48 7.03
C ALA A 262 40.92 14.89 7.64
N ALA A 263 39.98 15.25 8.52
CA ALA A 263 40.22 16.20 9.60
C ALA A 263 39.16 16.02 10.71
N LEU A 264 39.65 15.52 11.84
CA LEU A 264 39.15 15.65 13.23
C LEU A 264 37.68 15.31 13.56
N LEU A 265 37.56 14.21 14.31
CA LEU A 265 36.65 14.00 15.45
C LEU A 265 35.88 15.25 15.93
N LEU A 266 34.56 15.25 15.75
CA LEU A 266 33.60 15.75 16.73
C LEU A 266 32.36 14.87 16.72
N ALA A 267 32.03 14.34 17.89
CA ALA A 267 30.76 13.70 18.17
C ALA A 267 29.63 14.75 18.20
N GLY A 268 28.43 14.34 17.78
CA GLY A 268 27.18 15.02 18.13
C GLY A 268 26.76 16.15 17.21
N ALA A 269 25.90 15.84 16.24
CA ALA A 269 24.89 16.78 15.76
C ALA A 269 23.65 15.97 15.39
N SER A 270 22.61 16.06 16.22
CA SER A 270 21.25 15.69 15.82
C SER A 270 20.95 16.41 14.51
N ALA A 271 20.43 15.70 13.51
CA ALA A 271 19.92 16.34 12.30
C ALA A 271 18.83 17.34 12.75
N ARG A 272 19.07 18.63 12.48
CA ARG A 272 18.16 19.73 12.81
C ARG A 272 17.26 19.94 11.59
N GLY A 273 15.94 19.91 11.79
CA GLY A 273 14.98 20.07 10.70
C GLY A 273 14.72 18.80 9.88
N ILE A 274 13.89 18.94 8.85
CA ILE A 274 13.56 17.88 7.87
C ILE A 274 14.86 17.44 7.19
N ASP A 275 15.10 16.13 7.12
CA ASP A 275 16.28 15.59 6.47
C ASP A 275 16.23 15.93 4.96
N PRO A 276 17.16 16.77 4.43
CA PRO A 276 17.12 17.20 3.04
C PRO A 276 17.17 16.04 2.04
N GLN A 277 17.61 14.86 2.48
CA GLN A 277 17.62 13.65 1.67
C GLN A 277 16.20 13.10 1.39
N TYR A 278 15.28 13.32 2.32
CA TYR A 278 13.91 12.82 2.29
C TYR A 278 12.89 13.96 2.23
N ALA A 279 13.34 15.22 2.19
CA ALA A 279 12.49 16.38 2.03
C ALA A 279 11.77 16.32 0.68
N GLU A 280 10.44 16.39 0.73
CA GLU A 280 9.54 16.40 -0.42
C GLU A 280 8.51 17.51 -0.21
N ASN A 281 8.21 18.27 -1.28
CA ASN A 281 7.13 19.25 -1.25
C ASN A 281 5.88 18.61 -1.84
N LEU A 282 4.85 18.46 -1.00
CA LEU A 282 3.54 18.00 -1.42
C LEU A 282 2.60 19.19 -1.58
N THR A 283 1.82 19.19 -2.66
CA THR A 283 0.66 20.07 -2.77
C THR A 283 -0.50 19.36 -2.09
N LEU A 284 -0.91 19.87 -0.93
CA LEU A 284 -1.95 19.27 -0.11
C LEU A 284 -3.16 20.19 0.00
N TYR A 285 -4.31 19.56 0.16
CA TYR A 285 -5.58 20.19 0.40
C TYR A 285 -6.14 19.74 1.74
N HIS A 286 -6.95 20.60 2.35
CA HIS A 286 -7.54 20.37 3.66
C HIS A 286 -8.80 21.21 3.83
N VAL A 287 -9.87 20.58 4.28
CA VAL A 287 -11.14 21.21 4.62
C VAL A 287 -11.23 21.36 6.14
N ASN A 288 -11.47 22.59 6.62
CA ASN A 288 -11.67 22.82 8.04
C ASN A 288 -12.46 24.09 8.36
N PRO A 289 -12.99 24.21 9.59
CA PRO A 289 -13.54 25.47 10.07
C PRO A 289 -12.46 26.54 10.14
N LEU A 290 -12.70 27.73 9.56
CA LEU A 290 -11.69 28.79 9.45
C LEU A 290 -11.14 29.22 10.82
N HIS A 291 -11.99 29.22 11.85
CA HIS A 291 -11.59 29.59 13.20
C HIS A 291 -10.55 28.66 13.84
N GLU A 292 -10.37 27.44 13.33
CA GLU A 292 -9.31 26.51 13.75
C GLU A 292 -7.94 26.85 13.11
N GLY A 293 -7.93 27.75 12.13
CA GLY A 293 -6.74 28.18 11.41
C GLY A 293 -6.38 27.26 10.24
N VAL A 294 -5.51 27.74 9.35
CA VAL A 294 -5.24 27.07 8.05
C VAL A 294 -4.00 26.18 8.04
N ILE A 295 -3.31 26.08 9.19
CA ILE A 295 -2.14 25.20 9.29
C ILE A 295 -2.59 23.84 9.81
N PRO A 296 -2.44 22.77 9.03
CA PRO A 296 -2.99 21.46 9.36
C PRO A 296 -2.17 20.79 10.46
N SER A 297 -2.43 21.11 11.73
CA SER A 297 -1.67 20.60 12.87
C SER A 297 -2.55 19.66 13.69
N ASP A 298 -2.16 18.38 13.74
CA ASP A 298 -3.04 17.28 14.13
C ASP A 298 -4.30 17.23 13.25
N MET A 299 -4.18 17.48 11.95
CA MET A 299 -5.31 17.50 11.00
C MET A 299 -5.05 16.56 9.83
N ASP A 300 -6.13 16.10 9.21
CA ASP A 300 -6.10 15.26 8.02
C ASP A 300 -6.00 16.15 6.77
N THR A 301 -5.10 15.82 5.87
CA THR A 301 -4.85 16.52 4.61
C THR A 301 -4.80 15.51 3.49
N SER A 302 -4.84 15.96 2.25
CA SER A 302 -4.89 15.04 1.12
C SER A 302 -4.19 15.59 -0.11
N ASP A 303 -3.85 14.71 -1.05
CA ASP A 303 -3.65 15.15 -2.42
C ASP A 303 -5.00 15.57 -3.06
N LEU A 304 -4.93 16.16 -4.26
CA LEU A 304 -6.12 16.63 -4.97
C LEU A 304 -7.23 15.58 -5.05
N ASN A 305 -6.88 14.34 -5.40
CA ASN A 305 -7.86 13.27 -5.56
C ASN A 305 -8.46 12.83 -4.23
N GLY A 306 -7.68 12.87 -3.16
CA GLY A 306 -8.15 12.52 -1.82
C GLY A 306 -9.14 13.52 -1.24
N ASP A 307 -8.98 14.81 -1.53
CA ASP A 307 -9.98 15.82 -1.12
C ASP A 307 -11.21 15.80 -2.03
N ILE A 308 -11.05 15.53 -3.33
CA ILE A 308 -12.21 15.24 -4.20
C ILE A 308 -13.01 14.06 -3.62
N PHE A 309 -12.33 12.99 -3.18
CA PHE A 309 -13.00 11.86 -2.53
C PHE A 309 -13.76 12.30 -1.28
N PHE A 310 -13.11 13.05 -0.38
CA PHE A 310 -13.72 13.53 0.86
C PHE A 310 -14.97 14.38 0.61
N ASP A 311 -14.89 15.36 -0.30
CA ASP A 311 -16.00 16.24 -0.64
C ASP A 311 -17.15 15.49 -1.30
N LEU A 312 -16.84 14.68 -2.32
CA LEU A 312 -17.85 13.93 -3.04
C LEU A 312 -18.52 12.88 -2.14
N LYS A 313 -17.78 12.20 -1.25
CA LYS A 313 -18.34 11.27 -0.26
C LYS A 313 -19.28 12.02 0.70
N SER A 314 -18.90 13.23 1.13
CA SER A 314 -19.65 14.04 2.12
C SER A 314 -20.88 14.73 1.54
N ALA A 315 -21.04 14.78 0.22
CA ALA A 315 -22.25 15.34 -0.42
C ALA A 315 -23.55 14.59 -0.03
N VAL A 316 -23.44 13.40 0.55
CA VAL A 316 -24.59 12.62 1.03
C VAL A 316 -25.07 13.02 2.43
N THR A 317 -24.23 13.70 3.22
CA THR A 317 -24.43 13.94 4.65
C THR A 317 -25.82 14.52 4.99
N PRO A 318 -26.38 15.50 4.25
CA PRO A 318 -27.74 15.99 4.56
C PRO A 318 -28.82 14.90 4.50
N VAL A 319 -28.72 13.96 3.56
CA VAL A 319 -29.67 12.85 3.40
C VAL A 319 -29.44 11.78 4.46
N GLU A 320 -28.16 11.44 4.68
CA GLU A 320 -27.74 10.49 5.70
C GLU A 320 -28.22 10.91 7.09
N CYS A 321 -27.93 12.14 7.51
CA CYS A 321 -28.25 12.64 8.84
C CYS A 321 -29.76 12.83 9.04
N ALA A 322 -30.50 13.23 8.00
CA ALA A 322 -31.95 13.32 8.06
C ALA A 322 -32.65 11.95 8.17
N SER A 323 -31.99 10.86 7.75
CA SER A 323 -32.57 9.51 7.78
C SER A 323 -32.70 8.93 9.19
N GLY A 324 -31.95 9.47 10.17
CA GLY A 324 -31.82 8.89 11.51
C GLY A 324 -31.02 7.58 11.57
N ARG A 325 -30.50 7.11 10.42
CA ARG A 325 -29.61 5.95 10.31
C ARG A 325 -28.16 6.35 10.03
N GLY A 326 -27.91 7.64 9.84
CA GLY A 326 -26.58 8.16 9.60
C GLY A 326 -25.61 7.89 10.75
N TRP A 327 -24.35 7.72 10.39
CA TRP A 327 -23.31 7.57 11.39
C TRP A 327 -23.08 8.90 12.09
N SER A 328 -23.21 8.93 13.42
CA SER A 328 -23.13 10.17 14.20
C SER A 328 -21.81 10.92 14.00
N GLY A 329 -20.72 10.21 13.66
CA GLY A 329 -19.42 10.82 13.36
C GLY A 329 -19.48 11.76 12.15
N ASP A 330 -20.09 11.34 11.05
CA ASP A 330 -20.21 12.17 9.83
C ASP A 330 -21.16 13.37 10.07
N CYS A 331 -22.23 13.17 10.86
CA CYS A 331 -23.22 14.22 11.16
C CYS A 331 -22.77 15.27 12.17
N GLU A 332 -21.74 14.97 12.97
CA GLU A 332 -21.17 15.87 13.98
C GLU A 332 -19.75 16.33 13.61
N ASN A 333 -19.23 15.90 12.44
CA ASN A 333 -17.89 16.29 12.00
C ASN A 333 -17.86 17.77 11.63
N GLY A 334 -17.13 18.57 12.42
CA GLY A 334 -16.97 20.00 12.18
C GLY A 334 -16.38 20.32 10.80
N GLU A 335 -15.57 19.45 10.20
CA GLU A 335 -15.03 19.63 8.84
C GLU A 335 -16.10 19.47 7.73
N VAL A 336 -17.30 19.01 8.08
CA VAL A 336 -18.43 18.81 7.15
C VAL A 336 -19.58 19.76 7.47
N VAL A 337 -19.86 20.05 8.75
CA VAL A 337 -21.09 20.74 9.17
C VAL A 337 -20.90 22.13 9.76
N ASP A 338 -19.67 22.62 9.94
CA ASP A 338 -19.45 23.96 10.48
C ASP A 338 -19.90 25.07 9.50
N GLY A 339 -20.20 26.25 10.03
CA GLY A 339 -20.70 27.39 9.28
C GLY A 339 -19.62 28.25 8.61
N ASP A 340 -18.34 28.08 8.97
CA ASP A 340 -17.23 28.86 8.42
C ASP A 340 -16.16 28.02 7.69
N LEU A 341 -16.58 26.90 7.10
CA LEU A 341 -15.70 25.99 6.37
C LEU A 341 -14.93 26.67 5.23
N VAL A 342 -13.65 26.30 5.13
CA VAL A 342 -12.74 26.68 4.06
C VAL A 342 -12.01 25.47 3.51
N ILE A 343 -11.47 25.61 2.30
CA ILE A 343 -10.50 24.67 1.74
C ILE A 343 -9.18 25.41 1.52
N SER A 344 -8.10 24.84 2.04
CA SER A 344 -6.76 25.40 1.93
C SER A 344 -5.92 24.59 0.96
N LYS A 345 -5.39 25.22 -0.10
CA LYS A 345 -4.34 24.66 -0.95
C LYS A 345 -2.99 25.07 -0.38
N LEU A 346 -2.17 24.09 -0.03
CA LEU A 346 -0.92 24.27 0.71
C LEU A 346 0.23 23.59 -0.06
N VAL A 347 1.44 24.16 0.03
CA VAL A 347 2.66 23.41 -0.20
C VAL A 347 3.23 23.04 1.16
N VAL A 348 3.28 21.75 1.47
CA VAL A 348 3.80 21.21 2.72
C VAL A 348 5.09 20.48 2.41
N GLU A 349 6.18 20.94 3.01
CA GLU A 349 7.45 20.22 2.98
C GLU A 349 7.41 19.15 4.06
N VAL A 350 7.57 17.90 3.66
CA VAL A 350 7.50 16.73 4.53
C VAL A 350 8.77 15.88 4.40
N ASP A 351 9.03 15.10 5.44
CA ASP A 351 9.91 13.95 5.36
C ASP A 351 9.14 12.79 4.72
N SER A 352 9.54 12.41 3.51
CA SER A 352 8.91 11.34 2.70
C SER A 352 8.97 9.94 3.32
N ARG A 353 9.58 9.78 4.51
CA ARG A 353 9.51 8.54 5.30
C ARG A 353 8.22 8.52 6.12
N PHE A 354 7.10 8.35 5.42
CA PHE A 354 5.77 8.36 6.02
C PHE A 354 5.58 7.26 7.08
N GLY A 355 4.75 7.56 8.08
CA GLY A 355 4.32 6.66 9.13
C GLY A 355 2.90 6.13 8.90
N GLU A 356 2.36 5.47 9.92
CA GLU A 356 0.94 5.09 9.93
C GLU A 356 0.07 6.34 9.91
N TYR A 357 -0.96 6.33 9.06
CA TYR A 357 -2.00 7.37 9.06
C TYR A 357 -2.74 7.38 10.39
N GLY A 358 -2.85 8.58 10.96
CA GLY A 358 -3.71 8.84 12.11
C GLY A 358 -4.97 9.53 11.64
N MET A 359 -6.14 9.05 12.07
CA MET A 359 -7.38 9.76 11.80
C MET A 359 -7.46 10.96 12.72
N CYS A 360 -7.43 12.15 12.15
CA CYS A 360 -7.37 13.39 12.91
C CYS A 360 -8.72 14.10 12.89
N ASN A 361 -9.35 14.27 14.05
CA ASN A 361 -10.70 14.84 14.14
C ASN A 361 -10.78 15.91 15.23
N ILE A 362 -11.73 16.82 15.08
CA ILE A 362 -12.08 17.79 16.13
C ILE A 362 -12.77 17.07 17.29
N CYS A 363 -12.29 17.33 18.49
CA CYS A 363 -12.88 16.79 19.70
C CYS A 363 -14.22 17.44 20.05
N VAL A 364 -15.20 16.58 20.34
CA VAL A 364 -16.56 16.99 20.68
C VAL A 364 -16.93 16.42 22.05
N ASN A 365 -17.42 17.29 22.94
CA ASN A 365 -17.86 16.89 24.29
C ASN A 365 -16.79 16.13 25.12
N GLY A 366 -15.52 16.49 24.95
CA GLY A 366 -14.40 15.92 25.69
C GLY A 366 -13.87 14.59 25.15
N THR A 367 -14.34 14.13 23.99
CA THR A 367 -13.87 12.90 23.34
C THR A 367 -13.79 13.03 21.83
N ASP A 368 -12.85 12.31 21.21
CA ASP A 368 -12.81 12.12 19.76
C ASP A 368 -14.04 11.29 19.31
N PRO A 369 -14.88 11.77 18.37
CA PRO A 369 -16.06 11.06 17.90
C PRO A 369 -15.76 9.66 17.32
N LEU A 370 -14.57 9.46 16.74
CA LEU A 370 -14.19 8.20 16.11
C LEU A 370 -13.54 7.22 17.08
N SER A 371 -12.38 7.58 17.64
CA SER A 371 -11.59 6.69 18.49
C SER A 371 -12.10 6.58 19.92
N ARG A 372 -12.93 7.54 20.37
CA ARG A 372 -13.37 7.74 21.75
C ARG A 372 -12.22 8.04 22.72
N LEU A 373 -11.07 8.49 22.21
CA LEU A 373 -9.98 8.98 23.05
C LEU A 373 -10.39 10.30 23.73
N PRO A 374 -10.00 10.51 25.00
CA PRO A 374 -10.29 11.75 25.71
C PRO A 374 -9.43 12.90 25.20
N CYS A 375 -10.02 14.08 25.06
CA CYS A 375 -9.35 15.28 24.55
C CYS A 375 -10.13 16.56 24.92
N ALA A 376 -9.56 17.73 24.66
CA ALA A 376 -10.23 19.00 24.90
C ALA A 376 -11.21 19.33 23.77
N THR A 377 -12.45 19.70 24.09
CA THR A 377 -13.44 20.10 23.07
C THR A 377 -12.92 21.27 22.24
N GLY A 378 -13.03 21.17 20.91
CA GLY A 378 -12.51 22.18 19.99
C GLY A 378 -11.01 22.09 19.73
N GLU A 379 -10.32 21.05 20.22
CA GLU A 379 -8.96 20.75 19.78
C GLU A 379 -8.96 19.54 18.86
N TYR A 380 -8.09 19.55 17.85
CA TYR A 380 -7.84 18.39 17.04
C TYR A 380 -7.00 17.34 17.78
N ILE A 381 -7.28 16.08 17.51
CA ILE A 381 -6.48 14.93 17.95
C ILE A 381 -6.39 13.89 16.86
N CYS A 382 -5.21 13.28 16.71
CA CYS A 382 -4.99 12.17 15.80
C CYS A 382 -4.97 10.83 16.55
N ALA A 383 -5.78 9.90 16.07
CA ALA A 383 -5.89 8.55 16.59
C ALA A 383 -5.27 7.53 15.63
N CYS A 384 -4.25 6.81 16.10
CA CYS A 384 -3.54 5.80 15.32
C CYS A 384 -3.98 4.38 15.74
N PRO A 385 -4.28 3.49 14.79
CA PRO A 385 -4.70 2.13 15.10
C PRO A 385 -3.51 1.30 15.63
N LYS A 386 -3.67 0.66 16.79
CA LYS A 386 -2.76 -0.38 17.29
C LYS A 386 -3.48 -1.71 17.43
N TYR A 387 -2.77 -2.79 17.10
CA TYR A 387 -3.29 -4.13 17.30
C TYR A 387 -3.15 -4.57 18.77
N ASP A 388 -4.26 -4.62 19.50
CA ASP A 388 -4.29 -5.18 20.85
C ASP A 388 -4.30 -6.72 20.77
N ARG A 389 -3.14 -7.32 21.06
CA ARG A 389 -2.95 -8.78 21.06
C ARG A 389 -3.82 -9.51 22.09
N PHE A 390 -4.22 -8.85 23.18
CA PHE A 390 -5.04 -9.46 24.23
C PHE A 390 -6.51 -9.46 23.86
N ARG A 391 -7.01 -8.36 23.27
CA ARG A 391 -8.41 -8.23 22.84
C ARG A 391 -8.66 -8.77 21.44
N ARG A 392 -7.60 -9.13 20.69
CA ARG A 392 -7.65 -9.60 19.30
C ARG A 392 -8.44 -8.66 18.38
N ARG A 393 -8.34 -7.36 18.63
CA ARG A 393 -9.01 -6.32 17.86
C ARG A 393 -8.14 -5.07 17.79
N PRO A 394 -8.27 -4.24 16.75
CA PRO A 394 -7.65 -2.92 16.74
C PRO A 394 -8.22 -2.06 17.88
N VAL A 395 -7.34 -1.31 18.53
CA VAL A 395 -7.66 -0.23 19.46
C VAL A 395 -6.98 1.04 18.95
N PHE A 396 -7.47 2.19 19.37
CA PHE A 396 -6.86 3.47 19.02
C PHE A 396 -6.04 4.00 20.18
N GLU A 397 -4.89 4.58 19.86
CA GLU A 397 -4.07 5.36 20.78
C GLU A 397 -3.77 6.71 20.13
N VAL A 398 -3.40 7.70 20.95
CA VAL A 398 -2.91 8.97 20.42
C VAL A 398 -1.69 8.69 19.55
N CYS A 399 -1.63 9.29 18.36
CA CYS A 399 -0.50 9.10 17.47
C CYS A 399 0.80 9.58 18.11
N GLU A 400 1.69 8.63 18.44
CA GLU A 400 3.01 8.89 19.00
C GLU A 400 4.07 8.56 17.94
N GLY A 401 4.41 9.53 17.10
CA GLY A 401 5.39 9.32 16.04
C GLY A 401 5.85 10.63 15.40
N PRO A 402 7.13 10.75 15.00
CA PRO A 402 7.60 11.94 14.34
C PRO A 402 7.21 11.96 12.86
N ALA A 403 6.82 10.86 12.22
CA ALA A 403 6.57 10.84 10.77
C ALA A 403 5.17 11.35 10.42
N VAL A 404 5.04 12.03 9.29
CA VAL A 404 3.72 12.32 8.68
C VAL A 404 3.05 11.00 8.33
N GLY A 405 1.81 10.79 8.75
CA GLY A 405 1.06 9.60 8.40
C GLY A 405 0.61 9.64 6.94
N ARG A 406 0.46 8.47 6.30
CA ARG A 406 -0.02 8.38 4.91
C ARG A 406 -0.94 7.17 4.74
N GLU A 407 -2.03 7.36 4.01
CA GLU A 407 -3.01 6.33 3.66
C GLU A 407 -3.45 6.44 2.20
N ASN A 408 -3.41 5.31 1.49
CA ASN A 408 -3.95 5.22 0.14
C ASN A 408 -5.44 4.89 0.19
N ILE A 409 -6.27 5.77 -0.37
CA ILE A 409 -7.73 5.70 -0.28
C ILE A 409 -8.27 4.44 -0.94
N SER A 410 -7.80 4.10 -2.15
CA SER A 410 -8.26 2.89 -2.86
C SER A 410 -7.92 1.61 -2.09
N GLN A 411 -6.74 1.56 -1.46
CA GLN A 411 -6.34 0.41 -0.65
C GLN A 411 -7.14 0.29 0.65
N THR A 412 -7.53 1.40 1.26
CA THR A 412 -8.29 1.39 2.52
C THR A 412 -9.76 1.13 2.25
N PHE A 413 -10.38 1.90 1.35
CA PHE A 413 -11.80 1.78 1.05
C PHE A 413 -12.14 0.53 0.24
N GLY A 414 -11.21 0.02 -0.57
CA GLY A 414 -11.37 -1.27 -1.27
C GLY A 414 -11.49 -2.49 -0.34
N ARG A 415 -11.06 -2.40 0.92
CA ARG A 415 -11.18 -3.50 1.90
C ARG A 415 -12.60 -3.69 2.41
N TYR A 416 -13.43 -2.65 2.38
CA TYR A 416 -14.81 -2.73 2.86
C TYR A 416 -15.73 -3.45 1.88
N GLY A 417 -15.23 -3.78 0.68
CA GLY A 417 -15.98 -4.45 -0.38
C GLY A 417 -16.98 -3.52 -1.06
N ASP A 418 -17.68 -4.07 -2.05
CA ASP A 418 -18.70 -3.34 -2.78
C ASP A 418 -19.98 -3.20 -1.96
N CYS A 419 -20.79 -2.19 -2.29
CA CYS A 419 -22.16 -2.11 -1.81
C CYS A 419 -22.91 -3.44 -2.05
N THR A 420 -23.77 -3.81 -1.11
CA THR A 420 -24.65 -4.99 -1.23
C THR A 420 -26.09 -4.56 -1.51
N TRP A 421 -26.87 -5.44 -2.14
CA TRP A 421 -28.30 -5.21 -2.34
C TRP A 421 -29.05 -4.96 -1.02
N ASP A 422 -28.68 -5.65 0.05
CA ASP A 422 -29.28 -5.45 1.38
C ASP A 422 -29.06 -4.02 1.88
N LYS A 423 -27.82 -3.50 1.78
CA LYS A 423 -27.51 -2.11 2.14
C LYS A 423 -28.25 -1.12 1.21
N TYR A 424 -28.29 -1.41 -0.08
CA TYR A 424 -28.94 -0.55 -1.07
C TYR A 424 -30.45 -0.38 -0.83
N VAL A 425 -31.14 -1.42 -0.36
CA VAL A 425 -32.59 -1.36 -0.08
C VAL A 425 -32.90 -0.48 1.13
N GLU A 426 -32.05 -0.52 2.16
CA GLU A 426 -32.27 0.26 3.38
C GLU A 426 -31.71 1.69 3.30
N GLU A 427 -30.53 1.83 2.70
CA GLU A 427 -29.69 3.03 2.73
C GLU A 427 -29.00 3.22 1.36
N PRO A 428 -29.74 3.46 0.27
CA PRO A 428 -29.18 3.56 -1.08
C PRO A 428 -28.10 4.65 -1.19
N TRP A 429 -28.28 5.73 -0.43
CA TRP A 429 -27.35 6.84 -0.33
C TRP A 429 -25.96 6.43 0.17
N GLY A 430 -25.87 5.43 1.08
CA GLY A 430 -24.60 4.93 1.59
C GLY A 430 -23.84 4.05 0.60
N CYS A 431 -24.50 3.65 -0.49
CA CYS A 431 -23.87 3.00 -1.63
C CYS A 431 -23.40 4.00 -2.67
N TRP A 432 -24.12 5.10 -2.85
CA TRP A 432 -23.73 6.18 -3.75
C TRP A 432 -22.41 6.82 -3.30
N SER A 433 -22.34 7.26 -2.05
CA SER A 433 -21.11 7.84 -1.49
C SER A 433 -19.98 6.82 -1.35
N GLY A 434 -20.31 5.59 -0.96
CA GLY A 434 -19.34 4.50 -0.77
C GLY A 434 -18.65 4.04 -2.05
N ASN A 435 -19.14 4.43 -3.22
CA ASN A 435 -18.57 4.07 -4.52
C ASN A 435 -17.62 5.13 -5.10
N VAL A 436 -17.58 6.34 -4.52
CA VAL A 436 -16.77 7.46 -5.05
C VAL A 436 -15.27 7.12 -5.10
N TRP A 437 -14.74 6.38 -4.13
CA TRP A 437 -13.30 6.05 -4.06
C TRP A 437 -12.79 5.29 -5.29
N LYS A 438 -13.65 4.50 -5.96
CA LYS A 438 -13.29 3.77 -7.18
C LYS A 438 -13.00 4.70 -8.36
N LYS A 439 -13.45 5.96 -8.26
CA LYS A 439 -13.34 6.96 -9.32
C LYS A 439 -12.19 7.93 -9.08
N THR A 440 -11.97 8.32 -7.83
CA THR A 440 -11.00 9.35 -7.47
C THR A 440 -9.67 8.75 -7.03
N GLY A 441 -9.70 7.70 -6.20
CA GLY A 441 -8.54 7.23 -5.46
C GLY A 441 -7.94 8.36 -4.61
N GLY A 442 -6.61 8.47 -4.62
CA GLY A 442 -5.85 9.51 -3.92
C GLY A 442 -5.19 9.04 -2.63
N GLU A 443 -4.53 9.98 -1.97
CA GLU A 443 -3.78 9.77 -0.74
C GLU A 443 -4.23 10.76 0.33
N TRP A 444 -4.42 10.26 1.55
CA TRP A 444 -4.60 11.04 2.76
C TRP A 444 -3.31 11.06 3.58
N TYR A 445 -3.09 12.16 4.26
CA TYR A 445 -1.91 12.42 5.09
C TYR A 445 -2.34 13.03 6.42
N SER A 446 -1.65 12.66 7.50
CA SER A 446 -1.94 13.20 8.83
C SER A 446 -0.70 13.88 9.41
N THR A 447 -0.77 15.19 9.63
CA THR A 447 0.36 16.03 10.05
C THR A 447 0.34 16.26 11.56
N PHE A 448 1.14 15.50 12.32
CA PHE A 448 1.11 15.55 13.78
C PHE A 448 1.79 16.81 14.35
N LYS A 449 1.14 17.49 15.29
CA LYS A 449 1.61 18.71 15.96
C LYS A 449 3.00 18.54 16.58
N GLY A 450 3.24 17.39 17.22
CA GLY A 450 4.52 17.07 17.85
C GLY A 450 5.69 16.93 16.86
N ALA A 451 5.40 16.78 15.57
CA ALA A 451 6.38 16.59 14.51
C ALA A 451 6.58 17.84 13.62
N ARG A 452 5.84 18.91 13.89
CA ARG A 452 5.90 20.16 13.12
C ARG A 452 7.20 20.90 13.38
N CYS A 453 7.82 21.45 12.35
CA CYS A 453 8.97 22.34 12.51
C CYS A 453 8.53 23.70 13.07
N GLY A 454 9.21 24.16 14.13
CA GLY A 454 9.08 25.52 14.66
C GLY A 454 10.39 26.32 14.52
N ASP A 455 10.44 27.53 15.10
CA ASP A 455 11.61 28.42 15.09
C ASP A 455 12.78 27.98 16.01
N GLY A 456 12.78 26.71 16.49
CA GLY A 456 13.70 26.22 17.54
C GLY A 456 14.25 24.80 17.33
N ASP A 457 15.22 24.43 18.18
CA ASP A 457 16.19 23.31 18.10
C ASP A 457 15.63 21.85 18.21
N GLY A 458 14.43 21.57 17.70
CA GLY A 458 13.83 20.23 17.69
C GLY A 458 14.06 19.41 16.40
N ALA A 459 13.99 18.09 16.49
CA ALA A 459 13.81 17.23 15.31
C ALA A 459 12.33 17.31 14.88
N CYS A 460 12.08 17.59 13.60
CA CYS A 460 10.75 17.72 13.00
C CYS A 460 10.74 17.04 11.63
N THR A 461 9.55 16.80 11.09
CA THR A 461 9.37 16.09 9.81
C THR A 461 8.44 16.79 8.86
N TRP A 462 7.80 17.89 9.26
CA TRP A 462 6.96 18.63 8.32
C TRP A 462 6.85 20.11 8.67
N ARG A 463 6.61 20.93 7.65
CA ARG A 463 6.25 22.35 7.78
C ARG A 463 5.44 22.80 6.59
N VAL A 464 4.54 23.76 6.80
CA VAL A 464 3.91 24.48 5.69
C VAL A 464 4.97 25.39 5.07
N ALA A 465 5.34 25.09 3.83
CA ALA A 465 6.26 25.92 3.04
C ALA A 465 5.51 27.13 2.45
N GLU A 466 4.26 26.93 2.02
CA GLU A 466 3.42 27.96 1.43
C GLU A 466 1.94 27.67 1.69
N VAL A 467 1.18 28.71 2.05
CA VAL A 467 -0.28 28.71 1.94
C VAL A 467 -0.61 29.32 0.58
N VAL A 468 -0.91 28.47 -0.41
CA VAL A 468 -1.08 28.90 -1.81
C VAL A 468 -2.35 29.74 -1.95
N LYS A 469 -3.48 29.19 -1.49
CA LYS A 469 -4.78 29.88 -1.53
C LYS A 469 -5.77 29.19 -0.60
N VAL A 470 -6.56 30.00 0.09
CA VAL A 470 -7.66 29.54 0.95
C VAL A 470 -8.96 30.05 0.34
N VAL A 471 -9.93 29.17 0.15
CA VAL A 471 -11.23 29.50 -0.46
C VAL A 471 -12.38 29.14 0.47
N ASN A 472 -13.49 29.87 0.36
CA ASN A 472 -14.71 29.53 1.07
C ASN A 472 -15.29 28.21 0.53
N LYS A 473 -15.66 27.28 1.43
CA LYS A 473 -16.17 25.97 1.03
C LYS A 473 -17.46 26.06 0.21
N THR A 474 -18.39 26.94 0.58
CA THR A 474 -19.65 27.14 -0.17
C THR A 474 -19.39 27.63 -1.59
N CYS A 475 -18.42 28.55 -1.79
CA CYS A 475 -18.03 28.95 -3.13
C CYS A 475 -17.47 27.78 -3.95
N SER A 476 -16.60 26.98 -3.34
CA SER A 476 -16.01 25.79 -3.98
C SER A 476 -17.11 24.79 -4.37
N ASP A 477 -18.01 24.48 -3.44
CA ASP A 477 -19.13 23.57 -3.64
C ASP A 477 -20.06 24.06 -4.75
N ASP A 478 -20.43 25.34 -4.76
CA ASP A 478 -21.25 25.91 -5.83
C ASP A 478 -20.58 25.80 -7.21
N SER A 479 -19.25 25.99 -7.26
CA SER A 479 -18.46 25.84 -8.49
C SER A 479 -18.46 24.39 -8.98
N VAL A 480 -18.05 23.45 -8.11
CA VAL A 480 -17.97 22.01 -8.40
C VAL A 480 -19.34 21.45 -8.77
N PHE A 481 -20.38 21.78 -8.02
CA PHE A 481 -21.72 21.27 -8.29
C PHE A 481 -22.31 21.86 -9.58
N SER A 482 -22.02 23.12 -9.91
CA SER A 482 -22.46 23.71 -11.18
C SER A 482 -21.77 23.06 -12.37
N ASN A 483 -20.49 22.71 -12.24
CA ASN A 483 -19.77 21.93 -13.24
C ASN A 483 -20.42 20.55 -13.42
N ILE A 484 -20.58 19.78 -12.34
CA ILE A 484 -21.19 18.44 -12.39
C ILE A 484 -22.60 18.48 -13.01
N GLU A 485 -23.42 19.47 -12.65
CA GLU A 485 -24.75 19.66 -13.24
C GLU A 485 -24.75 19.91 -14.76
N ALA A 486 -23.66 20.45 -15.31
CA ALA A 486 -23.49 20.63 -16.74
C ALA A 486 -23.28 19.30 -17.49
N HIS A 487 -22.86 18.24 -16.77
CA HIS A 487 -22.70 16.88 -17.30
C HIS A 487 -23.98 16.02 -17.21
N ASP A 488 -25.09 16.57 -16.70
CA ASP A 488 -26.37 15.83 -16.60
C ASP A 488 -27.00 15.58 -17.97
N ALA A 489 -26.61 14.47 -18.58
CA ALA A 489 -27.07 14.03 -19.89
C ALA A 489 -28.54 13.58 -19.93
N VAL A 490 -29.16 13.32 -18.77
CA VAL A 490 -30.51 12.74 -18.68
C VAL A 490 -31.57 13.70 -18.12
N GLY A 491 -31.20 14.94 -17.83
CA GLY A 491 -32.10 15.95 -17.28
C GLY A 491 -32.62 15.60 -15.88
N CYS A 492 -31.82 14.91 -15.07
CA CYS A 492 -32.24 14.42 -13.76
C CYS A 492 -32.62 15.58 -12.82
N PHE A 493 -31.82 16.64 -12.80
CA PHE A 493 -31.96 17.74 -11.85
C PHE A 493 -33.24 18.58 -12.08
N ASP A 494 -33.77 18.60 -13.30
CA ASP A 494 -35.01 19.33 -13.62
C ASP A 494 -36.21 18.78 -12.83
N GLY A 495 -36.19 17.47 -12.54
CA GLY A 495 -37.19 16.82 -11.69
C GLY A 495 -36.98 17.05 -10.17
N CYS A 496 -35.85 17.63 -9.77
CA CYS A 496 -35.43 17.76 -8.37
C CYS A 496 -35.36 19.21 -7.85
N GLY A 497 -36.06 20.14 -8.50
CA GLY A 497 -36.08 21.56 -8.13
C GLY A 497 -35.11 22.43 -8.91
N GLY A 498 -34.26 21.84 -9.76
CA GLY A 498 -33.39 22.54 -10.69
C GLY A 498 -31.91 22.56 -10.30
N LYS A 499 -31.16 23.35 -11.06
CA LYS A 499 -29.69 23.50 -11.03
C LYS A 499 -29.27 24.89 -10.54
N GLY A 500 -27.98 25.09 -10.28
CA GLY A 500 -27.43 26.42 -9.95
C GLY A 500 -28.10 27.03 -8.71
N ALA A 501 -28.58 28.26 -8.81
CA ALA A 501 -29.23 28.96 -7.69
C ALA A 501 -30.52 28.29 -7.17
N ALA A 502 -31.12 27.36 -7.94
CA ALA A 502 -32.30 26.61 -7.54
C ALA A 502 -31.97 25.23 -6.92
N ARG A 503 -30.69 24.83 -6.87
CA ARG A 503 -30.25 23.53 -6.32
C ARG A 503 -30.74 23.36 -4.88
N ASN A 504 -31.15 22.14 -4.52
CA ASN A 504 -31.45 21.77 -3.14
C ASN A 504 -30.58 20.58 -2.71
N VAL A 505 -29.37 20.90 -2.23
CA VAL A 505 -28.36 19.93 -1.80
C VAL A 505 -28.76 19.10 -0.58
N SER A 506 -29.85 19.46 0.09
CA SER A 506 -30.43 18.66 1.18
C SER A 506 -31.50 17.67 0.71
N SER A 507 -31.90 17.71 -0.56
CA SER A 507 -32.93 16.80 -1.08
C SER A 507 -32.35 15.47 -1.56
N ALA A 508 -32.97 14.36 -1.17
CA ALA A 508 -32.58 13.03 -1.67
C ALA A 508 -32.69 12.92 -3.20
N CYS A 509 -33.60 13.68 -3.82
CA CYS A 509 -33.74 13.74 -5.27
C CYS A 509 -32.49 14.36 -5.92
N TRP A 510 -32.12 15.58 -5.52
CA TRP A 510 -30.96 16.27 -6.07
C TRP A 510 -29.67 15.51 -5.79
N VAL A 511 -29.48 15.01 -4.56
CA VAL A 511 -28.32 14.20 -4.17
C VAL A 511 -28.25 12.90 -4.99
N GLY A 512 -29.38 12.22 -5.23
CA GLY A 512 -29.41 11.06 -6.13
C GLY A 512 -29.01 11.41 -7.57
N CYS A 513 -29.46 12.56 -8.09
CA CYS A 513 -29.05 13.04 -9.41
C CYS A 513 -27.57 13.41 -9.47
N PHE A 514 -27.03 13.99 -8.40
CA PHE A 514 -25.62 14.30 -8.26
C PHE A 514 -24.76 13.04 -8.40
N TYR A 515 -25.02 12.02 -7.58
CA TYR A 515 -24.29 10.76 -7.63
C TYR A 515 -24.50 10.01 -8.94
N ARG A 516 -25.71 10.03 -9.51
CA ARG A 516 -25.96 9.44 -10.84
C ARG A 516 -25.13 10.11 -11.92
N THR A 517 -24.95 11.43 -11.84
CA THR A 517 -24.17 12.18 -12.82
C THR A 517 -22.69 11.84 -12.69
N ILE A 518 -22.15 11.78 -11.47
CA ILE A 518 -20.73 11.47 -11.26
C ILE A 518 -20.37 9.99 -11.45
N LEU A 519 -21.26 9.04 -11.12
CA LEU A 519 -20.99 7.60 -11.17
C LEU A 519 -21.62 6.89 -12.37
N GLY A 520 -22.59 7.50 -13.04
CA GLY A 520 -23.44 6.82 -14.03
C GLY A 520 -24.50 5.92 -13.38
N ALA A 521 -25.38 5.33 -14.20
CA ALA A 521 -26.49 4.51 -13.70
C ALA A 521 -26.03 3.22 -13.02
N ASP A 522 -24.97 2.59 -13.54
CA ASP A 522 -24.45 1.33 -13.00
C ASP A 522 -23.71 1.54 -11.68
N GLY A 523 -22.99 2.66 -11.53
CA GLY A 523 -22.29 3.01 -10.28
C GLY A 523 -23.21 3.43 -9.13
N MET A 524 -24.50 3.65 -9.41
CA MET A 524 -25.51 3.86 -8.38
C MET A 524 -25.96 2.55 -7.71
N MET A 525 -25.67 1.39 -8.30
CA MET A 525 -26.25 0.10 -7.90
C MET A 525 -25.16 -0.93 -7.56
N PRO A 526 -25.46 -1.92 -6.70
CA PRO A 526 -24.53 -3.00 -6.36
C PRO A 526 -24.53 -4.09 -7.46
N THR A 527 -24.13 -3.70 -8.67
CA THR A 527 -24.10 -4.56 -9.86
C THR A 527 -22.78 -5.29 -10.04
N GLY A 528 -21.72 -4.87 -9.33
CA GLY A 528 -20.36 -5.35 -9.54
C GLY A 528 -19.74 -4.87 -10.86
N ALA A 529 -20.38 -3.93 -11.55
CA ALA A 529 -19.82 -3.30 -12.73
C ALA A 529 -18.63 -2.42 -12.34
N ASP A 530 -17.61 -2.36 -13.21
CA ASP A 530 -16.62 -1.31 -13.13
C ASP A 530 -17.23 -0.02 -13.69
N PHE A 531 -17.36 0.97 -12.83
CA PHE A 531 -17.96 2.29 -13.12
C PHE A 531 -16.93 3.41 -12.95
N ALA A 532 -15.64 3.10 -12.85
CA ALA A 532 -14.58 4.12 -12.81
C ALA A 532 -14.62 5.04 -14.04
N THR A 533 -15.09 4.51 -15.18
CA THR A 533 -15.20 5.23 -16.46
C THR A 533 -16.60 5.73 -16.81
N THR A 534 -17.58 5.59 -15.92
CA THR A 534 -18.96 6.02 -16.19
C THR A 534 -19.32 7.31 -15.46
N GLY A 535 -20.29 8.05 -15.99
CA GLY A 535 -20.64 9.38 -15.49
C GLY A 535 -19.65 10.45 -16.00
N VAL A 536 -19.40 11.45 -15.16
CA VAL A 536 -18.33 12.46 -15.37
C VAL A 536 -16.97 11.75 -15.45
N SER A 537 -15.94 12.24 -16.14
CA SER A 537 -14.60 11.62 -16.08
C SER A 537 -13.84 11.99 -14.80
N LEU A 538 -12.70 11.36 -14.47
CA LEU A 538 -11.85 11.84 -13.37
C LEU A 538 -11.22 13.18 -13.72
N ASP A 539 -10.75 13.35 -14.95
CA ASP A 539 -10.14 14.59 -15.43
C ASP A 539 -11.08 15.79 -15.31
N ASP A 540 -12.37 15.62 -15.67
CA ASP A 540 -13.38 16.66 -15.52
C ASP A 540 -13.66 17.00 -14.04
N LEU A 541 -13.66 15.99 -13.15
CA LEU A 541 -13.81 16.23 -11.70
C LEU A 541 -12.60 16.98 -11.13
N VAL A 542 -11.39 16.63 -11.57
CA VAL A 542 -10.14 17.30 -11.22
C VAL A 542 -10.15 18.75 -11.69
N GLU A 543 -10.55 19.00 -12.94
CA GLU A 543 -10.69 20.36 -13.47
C GLU A 543 -11.72 21.18 -12.68
N ALA A 544 -12.89 20.58 -12.41
CA ALA A 544 -13.95 21.22 -11.64
C ALA A 544 -13.51 21.60 -10.22
N TRP A 545 -12.79 20.70 -9.54
CA TRP A 545 -12.41 20.86 -8.14
C TRP A 545 -11.17 21.74 -7.96
N ASP A 546 -10.24 21.78 -8.93
CA ASP A 546 -9.07 22.69 -8.85
C ASP A 546 -9.40 24.13 -9.34
N ALA A 547 -10.47 24.32 -10.12
CA ALA A 547 -10.89 25.62 -10.63
C ALA A 547 -11.05 26.74 -9.56
N PRO A 548 -11.66 26.49 -8.38
CA PRO A 548 -11.74 27.45 -7.27
C PRO A 548 -10.39 28.07 -6.88
N PHE A 549 -9.29 27.31 -7.00
CA PHE A 549 -7.95 27.76 -6.63
C PHE A 549 -7.24 28.49 -7.77
N ASN A 550 -7.56 28.18 -9.03
CA ASN A 550 -6.86 28.70 -10.20
C ASN A 550 -7.32 30.11 -10.64
N SER A 551 -8.44 30.61 -10.12
CA SER A 551 -9.01 31.92 -10.47
C SER A 551 -9.82 32.52 -9.31
N ASP A 552 -9.97 33.84 -9.27
CA ASP A 552 -10.94 34.53 -8.39
C ASP A 552 -12.26 34.84 -9.12
N ASP A 553 -12.30 34.62 -10.43
CA ASP A 553 -13.44 34.88 -11.30
C ASP A 553 -14.43 33.71 -11.26
N ALA A 554 -15.58 33.92 -10.61
CA ALA A 554 -16.67 32.96 -10.53
C ALA A 554 -17.20 32.52 -11.89
N ALA A 555 -17.09 33.35 -12.94
CA ALA A 555 -17.50 32.96 -14.29
C ALA A 555 -16.59 31.86 -14.90
N LYS A 556 -15.41 31.64 -14.31
CA LYS A 556 -14.46 30.58 -14.66
C LYS A 556 -14.41 29.46 -13.60
N GLY A 557 -15.38 29.41 -12.69
CA GLY A 557 -15.38 28.48 -11.56
C GLY A 557 -14.40 28.84 -10.44
N GLY A 558 -13.83 30.05 -10.47
CA GLY A 558 -12.88 30.54 -9.47
C GLY A 558 -13.56 31.04 -8.19
N CYS A 559 -12.85 30.95 -7.07
CA CYS A 559 -13.28 31.49 -5.79
C CYS A 559 -12.31 32.55 -5.27
N PRO A 560 -12.80 33.69 -4.74
CA PRO A 560 -11.93 34.69 -4.13
C PRO A 560 -11.10 34.10 -2.99
N ALA A 561 -9.82 34.48 -2.94
CA ALA A 561 -8.96 34.12 -1.81
C ALA A 561 -9.46 34.76 -0.51
N ILE A 562 -9.55 33.97 0.55
CA ILE A 562 -9.75 34.46 1.91
C ILE A 562 -8.39 34.88 2.48
N PRO A 563 -8.22 36.13 2.93
CA PRO A 563 -7.00 36.54 3.61
C PRO A 563 -6.86 35.78 4.93
N VAL A 564 -5.75 35.08 5.09
CA VAL A 564 -5.37 34.43 6.34
C VAL A 564 -4.28 35.27 7.03
N ALA A 565 -4.44 35.47 8.34
CA ALA A 565 -3.57 36.32 9.15
C ALA A 565 -2.35 35.56 9.70
#